data_AF-A0A9E1T832-F1
#
_entry.id   AF-A0A9E1T832-F1
#
_cell.length_a   1.000
_cell.length_b   1.000
_cell.length_c   1.000
_cell.angle_alpha   90.00
_cell.angle_beta   90.00
_cell.angle_gamma   90.00
#
_symmetry.space_group_name_H-M   'P 1'
#
loop_
_entity.id
_entity.type
_entity.pdbx_description
1 polymer ?
#
loop_
_entity_poly.entity_id
_entity_poly.type
_entity_poly.pdbx_seq_one_letter_code
_entity_poly.pdbx_strand_id
1 'polypeptide(L)'
;GMMIVTAGCAVTLWLSVWSVPFWLVYGVLYGSAADSRWHECGHKTAFKTTWMKNAVYQLASFMIMRNHAIWQASHVRHHTGTIIVGRDPEIVAMRPPNLARIAVAFVGVVDVYTAFKRMILHASGRIDPEEATYVAAKDHAKEPSLTSSVALLIFLRSTMPIWSKLDAHTVTANLCSGGRNLSALTSLLRMET
;
A
#
# COMPACT_ATOMS: atom_id res chain seq x y z
N GLY A 1 -0.84 -14.08 12.74
CA GLY A 1 -1.81 -15.16 12.47
C GLY A 1 -2.83 -14.74 11.44
N MET A 2 -3.81 -13.92 11.83
CA MET A 2 -4.99 -13.62 10.99
C MET A 2 -4.66 -13.11 9.58
N MET A 3 -3.69 -12.21 9.42
CA MET A 3 -3.29 -11.72 8.09
C MET A 3 -2.84 -12.83 7.13
N ILE A 4 -2.14 -13.85 7.64
CA ILE A 4 -1.67 -14.98 6.82
C ILE A 4 -2.87 -15.84 6.42
N VAL A 5 -3.78 -16.08 7.36
CA VAL A 5 -4.99 -16.87 7.11
C VAL A 5 -5.87 -16.19 6.07
N THR A 6 -6.17 -14.91 6.25
CA THR A 6 -7.03 -14.18 5.31
C THR A 6 -6.37 -13.99 3.95
N ALA A 7 -5.06 -13.72 3.88
CA ALA A 7 -4.35 -13.71 2.61
C ALA A 7 -4.38 -15.09 1.93
N GLY A 8 -4.15 -16.16 2.68
CA GLY A 8 -4.21 -17.53 2.17
C GLY A 8 -5.58 -17.86 1.57
N CYS A 9 -6.67 -17.58 2.30
CA CYS A 9 -8.04 -17.76 1.83
C CYS A 9 -8.36 -16.88 0.60
N ALA A 10 -7.90 -15.63 0.58
CA ALA A 10 -8.15 -14.72 -0.52
C ALA A 10 -7.44 -15.18 -1.81
N VAL A 11 -6.22 -15.73 -1.68
CA VAL A 11 -5.43 -16.29 -2.79
C VAL A 11 -5.98 -17.63 -3.26
N THR A 12 -6.45 -18.51 -2.37
CA THR A 12 -7.07 -19.78 -2.80
C THR A 12 -8.40 -19.58 -3.50
N LEU A 13 -9.16 -18.55 -3.12
CA LEU A 13 -10.42 -18.16 -3.75
C LEU A 13 -10.24 -17.15 -4.89
N TRP A 14 -9.02 -16.95 -5.39
CA TRP A 14 -8.69 -15.93 -6.40
C TRP A 14 -9.66 -15.97 -7.59
N LEU A 15 -10.11 -14.78 -8.04
CA LEU A 15 -11.15 -14.56 -9.06
C LEU A 15 -12.59 -14.97 -8.70
N SER A 16 -12.81 -15.57 -7.52
CA SER A 16 -14.16 -15.80 -6.99
C SER A 16 -14.63 -14.61 -6.17
N VAL A 17 -15.93 -14.29 -6.22
CA VAL A 17 -16.56 -13.28 -5.36
C VAL A 17 -16.37 -13.59 -3.87
N TRP A 18 -16.21 -14.87 -3.52
CA TRP A 18 -15.94 -15.32 -2.16
C TRP A 18 -14.55 -14.88 -1.63
N SER A 19 -13.62 -14.45 -2.50
CA SER A 19 -12.34 -13.88 -2.05
C SER A 19 -12.47 -12.46 -1.48
N VAL A 20 -13.51 -11.72 -1.87
CA VAL A 20 -13.74 -10.31 -1.49
C VAL A 20 -13.72 -10.09 0.02
N PRO A 21 -14.49 -10.82 0.86
CA PRO A 21 -14.46 -10.61 2.31
C PRO A 21 -13.06 -10.85 2.91
N PHE A 22 -12.29 -11.80 2.38
CA PHE A 22 -10.93 -12.06 2.87
C PHE A 22 -9.95 -10.95 2.48
N TRP A 23 -10.06 -10.39 1.27
CA TRP A 23 -9.30 -9.22 0.86
C TRP A 23 -9.65 -7.98 1.70
N LEU A 24 -10.92 -7.79 2.06
CA LEU A 24 -11.35 -6.69 2.93
C LEU A 24 -10.75 -6.83 4.33
N VAL A 25 -10.87 -8.01 4.97
CA VAL A 25 -10.29 -8.23 6.30
C VAL A 25 -8.77 -8.13 6.25
N TYR A 26 -8.13 -8.71 5.23
CA TYR A 26 -6.70 -8.56 5.03
C TYR A 26 -6.30 -7.09 4.91
N GLY A 27 -6.97 -6.31 4.07
CA GLY A 27 -6.68 -4.89 3.84
C GLY A 27 -6.82 -4.05 5.10
N VAL A 28 -7.91 -4.25 5.87
CA VAL A 28 -8.12 -3.55 7.15
C VAL A 28 -7.01 -3.89 8.14
N LEU A 29 -6.65 -5.16 8.29
CA LEU A 29 -5.56 -5.58 9.18
C LEU A 29 -4.20 -5.09 8.70
N TYR A 30 -3.98 -5.10 7.38
CA TYR A 30 -2.74 -4.65 6.76
C TYR A 30 -2.52 -3.17 7.04
N GLY A 31 -3.53 -2.32 6.79
CA GLY A 31 -3.46 -0.89 7.02
C GLY A 31 -3.47 -0.53 8.50
N SER A 32 -4.54 -0.86 9.23
CA SER A 32 -4.73 -0.37 10.60
C SER A 32 -3.71 -0.94 11.59
N ALA A 33 -3.37 -2.24 11.49
CA ALA A 33 -2.39 -2.82 12.38
C ALA A 33 -0.97 -2.39 12.03
N ALA A 34 -0.64 -2.12 10.76
CA ALA A 34 0.63 -1.48 10.42
C ALA A 34 0.67 -0.05 10.96
N ASP A 35 -0.44 0.70 10.86
CA ASP A 35 -0.55 2.06 11.38
C ASP A 35 -0.21 2.14 12.88
N SER A 36 -0.87 1.32 13.69
CA SER A 36 -0.57 1.28 15.13
C SER A 36 0.87 0.82 15.43
N ARG A 37 1.40 -0.14 14.66
CA ARG A 37 2.75 -0.67 14.88
C ARG A 37 3.85 0.33 14.53
N TRP A 38 3.75 1.06 13.41
CA TRP A 38 4.76 2.09 13.11
C TRP A 38 4.69 3.20 14.16
N HIS A 39 3.48 3.61 14.58
CA HIS A 39 3.31 4.71 15.51
C HIS A 39 3.94 4.37 16.87
N GLU A 40 3.55 3.26 17.48
CA GLU A 40 4.03 2.87 18.80
C GLU A 40 5.50 2.43 18.80
N CYS A 41 5.97 1.78 17.73
CA CYS A 41 7.40 1.48 17.60
C CYS A 41 8.24 2.74 17.31
N GLY A 42 7.65 3.75 16.68
CA GLY A 42 8.25 5.07 16.44
C GLY A 42 8.53 5.81 17.75
N HIS A 43 7.66 5.64 18.76
CA HIS A 43 7.85 6.12 20.13
C HIS A 43 8.97 5.40 20.89
N LYS A 44 9.44 4.25 20.37
CA LYS A 44 10.49 3.41 20.95
C LYS A 44 10.13 2.80 22.32
N THR A 45 8.85 2.81 22.69
CA THR A 45 8.30 2.28 23.96
C THR A 45 7.69 0.88 23.80
N ALA A 46 7.25 0.52 22.60
CA ALA A 46 6.57 -0.75 22.32
C ALA A 46 7.30 -2.02 22.79
N PHE A 47 8.63 -2.04 22.67
CA PHE A 47 9.47 -3.19 23.00
C PHE A 47 10.65 -2.78 23.87
N LYS A 48 11.03 -3.64 24.83
CA LYS A 48 12.27 -3.48 25.60
C LYS A 48 13.51 -3.62 24.71
N THR A 49 13.47 -4.57 23.76
CA THR A 49 14.61 -4.92 22.91
C THR A 49 14.72 -4.01 21.69
N THR A 50 15.90 -3.42 21.47
CA THR A 50 16.13 -2.41 20.41
C THR A 50 15.96 -2.95 18.99
N TRP A 51 16.42 -4.17 18.70
CA TRP A 51 16.29 -4.70 17.33
C TRP A 51 14.82 -4.95 16.96
N MET A 52 13.99 -5.38 17.92
CA MET A 52 12.57 -5.71 17.68
C MET A 52 11.77 -4.48 17.30
N LYS A 53 11.90 -3.39 18.08
CA LYS A 53 11.22 -2.12 17.76
C LYS A 53 11.65 -1.60 16.39
N ASN A 54 12.94 -1.66 16.05
CA ASN A 54 13.45 -1.17 14.77
C ASN A 54 12.94 -2.04 13.60
N ALA A 55 12.97 -3.37 13.73
CA ALA A 55 12.49 -4.29 12.70
C ALA A 55 10.99 -4.12 12.44
N VAL A 56 10.18 -4.05 13.52
CA VAL A 56 8.73 -3.83 13.40
C VAL A 56 8.42 -2.46 12.83
N TYR A 57 9.15 -1.42 13.25
CA TYR A 57 9.00 -0.05 12.73
C TYR A 57 9.26 0.01 11.22
N GLN A 58 10.38 -0.54 10.75
CA GLN A 58 10.72 -0.56 9.33
C GLN A 58 9.70 -1.35 8.51
N LEU A 59 9.31 -2.54 8.98
CA LEU A 59 8.31 -3.37 8.30
C LEU A 59 6.95 -2.66 8.22
N ALA A 60 6.47 -2.11 9.33
CA ALA A 60 5.21 -1.40 9.37
C ALA A 60 5.24 -0.14 8.49
N SER A 61 6.33 0.62 8.53
CA SER A 61 6.52 1.78 7.64
C SER A 61 6.48 1.38 6.16
N PHE A 62 7.17 0.31 5.79
CA PHE A 62 7.12 -0.23 4.42
C PHE A 62 5.69 -0.61 4.00
N MET A 63 4.95 -1.32 4.88
CA MET A 63 3.59 -1.75 4.57
C MET A 63 2.68 -0.59 4.18
N ILE A 64 2.77 0.54 4.88
CA ILE A 64 1.95 1.73 4.59
C ILE A 64 2.70 2.78 3.76
N MET A 65 3.72 2.36 2.99
CA MET A 65 4.43 3.18 2.02
C MET A 65 5.12 4.43 2.60
N ARG A 66 5.61 4.32 3.83
CA ARG A 66 6.29 5.39 4.57
C ARG A 66 7.80 5.18 4.55
N ASN A 67 8.53 6.24 4.24
CA ASN A 67 9.97 6.26 4.50
C ASN A 67 10.20 6.42 6.01
N HIS A 68 10.80 5.41 6.64
CA HIS A 68 10.90 5.35 8.09
C HIS A 68 11.75 6.48 8.70
N ALA A 69 12.79 6.96 8.00
CA ALA A 69 13.62 8.06 8.50
C ALA A 69 12.87 9.40 8.46
N ILE A 70 12.22 9.68 7.32
CA ILE A 70 11.41 10.90 7.14
C ILE A 70 10.25 10.92 8.12
N TRP A 71 9.53 9.79 8.25
CA TRP A 71 8.37 9.71 9.14
C TRP A 71 8.75 9.75 10.63
N GLN A 72 9.94 9.30 11.01
CA GLN A 72 10.40 9.50 12.38
C GLN A 72 10.60 11.00 12.68
N ALA A 73 11.18 11.73 11.73
CA ALA A 73 11.38 13.17 11.87
C ALA A 73 10.04 13.94 11.86
N SER A 74 9.11 13.56 10.98
CA SER A 74 7.76 14.14 10.95
C SER A 74 7.02 13.90 12.26
N HIS A 75 7.20 12.73 12.86
CA HIS A 75 6.49 12.38 14.10
C HIS A 75 7.05 13.14 15.30
N VAL A 76 8.37 13.29 15.38
CA VAL A 76 9.00 14.17 16.39
C VAL A 76 8.50 15.61 16.20
N ARG A 77 8.40 16.08 14.96
CA ARG A 77 7.85 17.40 14.64
C ARG A 77 6.39 17.53 15.10
N HIS A 78 5.56 16.52 14.83
CA HIS A 78 4.17 16.45 15.26
C HIS A 78 4.04 16.57 16.78
N HIS A 79 4.81 15.81 17.57
CA HIS A 79 4.77 15.90 19.04
C HIS A 79 5.37 17.19 19.61
N THR A 80 6.24 17.86 18.87
CA THR A 80 6.79 19.17 19.28
C THR A 80 5.79 20.31 19.07
N GLY A 81 4.87 20.19 18.12
CA GLY A 81 3.99 21.27 17.70
C GLY A 81 2.71 20.78 17.04
N THR A 82 1.94 19.99 17.78
CA THR A 82 0.75 19.29 17.29
C THR A 82 -0.34 20.26 16.84
N ILE A 83 -0.96 19.98 15.69
CA ILE A 83 -2.13 20.72 15.16
C ILE A 83 -1.78 22.19 14.77
N ILE A 84 -0.50 22.54 14.68
CA ILE A 84 -0.07 23.83 14.13
C ILE A 84 -0.08 23.74 12.59
N VAL A 85 -1.10 24.35 11.97
CA VAL A 85 -1.29 24.39 10.52
C VAL A 85 -0.04 24.98 9.83
N GLY A 86 0.42 24.32 8.76
CA GLY A 86 1.62 24.71 8.02
C GLY A 86 2.95 24.32 8.68
N ARG A 87 2.92 23.74 9.89
CA ARG A 87 4.11 23.31 10.64
C ARG A 87 4.12 21.82 10.94
N ASP A 88 2.94 21.26 11.22
CA ASP A 88 2.73 19.85 11.52
C ASP A 88 2.33 19.11 10.23
N PRO A 89 3.22 18.24 9.69
CA PRO A 89 2.94 17.50 8.46
C PRO A 89 1.95 16.33 8.67
N GLU A 90 1.61 15.97 9.91
CA GLU A 90 0.77 14.80 10.23
C GLU A 90 -0.70 15.16 10.46
N ILE A 91 -1.11 16.42 10.21
CA ILE A 91 -2.51 16.84 10.33
C ILE A 91 -3.34 16.25 9.18
N VAL A 92 -4.12 15.20 9.49
CA VAL A 92 -5.05 14.57 8.52
C VAL A 92 -6.17 15.52 8.09
N ALA A 93 -6.75 16.25 9.05
CA ALA A 93 -7.85 17.18 8.81
C ALA A 93 -7.45 18.60 9.26
N MET A 94 -6.80 19.34 8.36
CA MET A 94 -6.45 20.74 8.60
C MET A 94 -7.70 21.57 8.87
N ARG A 95 -7.57 22.63 9.67
CA ARG A 95 -8.64 23.58 9.96
C ARG A 95 -8.51 24.80 9.03
N PRO A 96 -9.60 25.24 8.38
CA PRO A 96 -10.95 24.66 8.38
C PRO A 96 -11.02 23.32 7.60
N PRO A 97 -11.85 22.35 8.04
CA PRO A 97 -11.90 21.02 7.45
C PRO A 97 -12.42 21.05 6.01
N ASN A 98 -11.65 20.46 5.09
CA ASN A 98 -12.09 20.22 3.73
C ASN A 98 -12.71 18.82 3.63
N LEU A 99 -14.04 18.74 3.73
CA LEU A 99 -14.78 17.47 3.73
C LEU A 99 -14.59 16.67 2.43
N ALA A 100 -14.47 17.35 1.28
CA ALA A 100 -14.23 16.67 0.00
C ALA A 100 -12.85 15.99 -0.01
N ARG A 101 -11.81 16.67 0.50
CA ARG A 101 -10.48 16.07 0.66
C ARG A 101 -10.51 14.86 1.60
N ILE A 102 -11.24 14.95 2.71
CA ILE A 102 -11.39 13.84 3.67
C ILE A 102 -12.10 12.65 3.01
N ALA A 103 -13.15 12.89 2.23
CA ALA A 103 -13.86 11.84 1.50
C ALA A 103 -12.94 11.13 0.48
N VAL A 104 -12.12 11.89 -0.26
CA VAL A 104 -11.15 11.32 -1.21
C VAL A 104 -10.05 10.53 -0.48
N ALA A 105 -9.61 10.99 0.70
CA ALA A 105 -8.62 10.30 1.52
C ALA A 105 -9.11 8.91 1.99
N PHE A 106 -10.42 8.70 2.12
CA PHE A 106 -10.98 7.39 2.47
C PHE A 106 -10.68 6.30 1.43
N VAL A 107 -10.54 6.68 0.15
CA VAL A 107 -10.17 5.75 -0.93
C VAL A 107 -8.65 5.60 -1.04
N GLY A 108 -7.87 6.56 -0.52
CA GLY A 108 -6.41 6.50 -0.45
C GLY A 108 -5.67 6.69 -1.78
N VAL A 109 -6.36 6.90 -2.91
CA VAL A 109 -5.73 7.02 -4.25
C VAL A 109 -4.72 8.18 -4.29
N VAL A 110 -5.09 9.33 -3.73
CA VAL A 110 -4.21 10.50 -3.67
C VAL A 110 -3.00 10.26 -2.77
N ASP A 111 -3.20 9.56 -1.65
CA ASP A 111 -2.14 9.25 -0.69
C ASP A 111 -1.14 8.25 -1.30
N VAL A 112 -1.62 7.21 -1.98
CA VAL A 112 -0.78 6.25 -2.71
C VAL A 112 0.04 6.94 -3.80
N TYR A 113 -0.60 7.81 -4.59
CA TYR A 113 0.11 8.59 -5.62
C TYR A 113 1.21 9.47 -5.01
N THR A 114 0.88 10.18 -3.93
CA THR A 114 1.83 11.07 -3.24
C THR A 114 2.97 10.28 -2.61
N ALA A 115 2.67 9.14 -1.99
CA ALA A 115 3.66 8.24 -1.41
C ALA A 115 4.63 7.70 -2.47
N PHE A 116 4.15 7.22 -3.62
CA PHE A 116 5.03 6.79 -4.72
C PHE A 116 5.88 7.95 -5.27
N LYS A 117 5.28 9.14 -5.46
CA LYS A 117 6.03 10.32 -5.92
C LYS A 117 7.16 10.68 -4.96
N ARG A 118 6.89 10.68 -3.65
CA ARG A 118 7.88 10.91 -2.58
C ARG A 118 8.95 9.83 -2.57
N MET A 119 8.55 8.56 -2.67
CA MET A 119 9.46 7.42 -2.68
C MET A 119 10.43 7.47 -3.88
N ILE A 120 9.96 7.82 -5.07
CA ILE A 120 10.81 8.02 -6.26
C ILE A 120 11.78 9.18 -6.05
N LEU A 121 11.31 10.30 -5.48
CA LEU A 121 12.16 11.45 -5.15
C LEU A 121 13.28 11.05 -4.19
N HIS A 122 12.95 10.37 -3.09
CA HIS A 122 13.92 9.90 -2.11
C HIS A 122 14.91 8.90 -2.72
N ALA A 123 14.43 7.96 -3.53
CA ALA A 123 15.28 7.00 -4.23
C ALA A 123 16.33 7.69 -5.14
N SER A 124 16.01 8.87 -5.68
CA SER A 124 16.97 9.70 -6.44
C SER A 124 18.00 10.45 -5.57
N GLY A 125 17.97 10.27 -4.25
CA GLY A 125 18.86 10.97 -3.31
C GLY A 125 18.42 12.39 -2.97
N ARG A 126 17.21 12.79 -3.35
CA ARG A 126 16.66 14.13 -3.11
C ARG A 126 15.63 14.09 -2.01
N ILE A 127 15.53 15.19 -1.25
CA ILE A 127 14.50 15.39 -0.24
C ILE A 127 13.48 16.41 -0.73
N ASP A 128 12.22 16.28 -0.31
CA ASP A 128 11.24 17.32 -0.61
C ASP A 128 11.49 18.59 0.20
N PRO A 129 11.22 19.79 -0.35
CA PRO A 129 11.35 21.04 0.40
C PRO A 129 10.56 21.08 1.72
N GLU A 130 9.38 20.45 1.78
CA GLU A 130 8.59 20.37 3.02
C GLU A 130 9.29 19.50 4.07
N GLU A 131 9.80 18.33 3.66
CA GLU A 131 10.52 17.40 4.54
C GLU A 131 11.83 17.99 5.03
N ALA A 132 12.52 18.78 4.20
CA ALA A 132 13.74 19.48 4.57
C ALA A 132 13.54 20.47 5.73
N THR A 133 12.29 20.88 6.05
CA THR A 133 12.00 21.77 7.18
C THR A 133 12.07 21.08 8.55
N TYR A 134 12.01 19.75 8.59
CA TYR A 134 12.01 18.97 9.83
C TYR A 134 13.00 17.79 9.84
N VAL A 135 13.56 17.40 8.70
CA VAL A 135 14.64 16.41 8.62
C VAL A 135 15.99 17.13 8.69
N ALA A 136 16.89 16.65 9.55
CA ALA A 136 18.23 17.22 9.68
C ALA A 136 19.04 17.04 8.38
N ALA A 137 19.84 18.05 8.01
CA ALA A 137 20.59 18.07 6.74
C ALA A 137 21.48 16.84 6.50
N LYS A 138 22.07 16.28 7.57
CA LYS A 138 22.89 15.06 7.52
C LYS A 138 22.10 13.80 7.09
N ASP A 139 20.78 13.81 7.26
CA ASP A 139 19.89 12.67 7.06
C ASP A 139 19.09 12.78 5.74
N HIS A 140 19.36 13.80 4.90
CA HIS A 140 18.59 14.07 3.68
C HIS A 140 18.73 13.03 2.57
N ALA A 141 19.88 12.35 2.48
CA ALA A 141 20.21 11.54 1.31
C ALA A 141 20.32 10.04 1.61
N LYS A 142 21.25 9.64 2.48
CA LYS A 142 21.70 8.23 2.53
C LYS A 142 20.61 7.25 2.96
N GLU A 143 19.96 7.51 4.08
CA GLU A 143 18.96 6.58 4.63
C GLU A 143 17.63 6.64 3.88
N PRO A 144 17.07 7.82 3.53
CA PRO A 144 15.86 7.88 2.73
C PRO A 144 16.02 7.27 1.34
N SER A 145 17.18 7.45 0.68
CA SER A 145 17.40 6.91 -0.66
C SER A 145 17.48 5.40 -0.69
N LEU A 146 18.25 4.80 0.23
CA LEU A 146 18.39 3.35 0.31
C LEU A 146 17.03 2.69 0.55
N THR A 147 16.30 3.19 1.53
CA THR A 147 15.02 2.59 1.98
C THR A 147 13.94 2.72 0.91
N SER A 148 13.83 3.87 0.27
CA SER A 148 12.89 4.08 -0.84
C SER A 148 13.27 3.27 -2.08
N SER A 149 14.56 3.12 -2.39
CA SER A 149 15.03 2.28 -3.51
C SER A 149 14.68 0.82 -3.31
N VAL A 150 14.93 0.28 -2.10
CA VAL A 150 14.56 -1.09 -1.74
C VAL A 150 13.04 -1.29 -1.83
N ALA A 151 12.26 -0.34 -1.31
CA ALA A 151 10.80 -0.42 -1.37
C ALA A 151 10.28 -0.47 -2.81
N LEU A 152 10.78 0.41 -3.70
CA LEU A 152 10.41 0.43 -5.11
C LEU A 152 10.77 -0.88 -5.82
N LEU A 153 11.94 -1.46 -5.54
CA LEU A 153 12.33 -2.75 -6.09
C LEU A 153 11.38 -3.88 -5.67
N ILE A 154 10.94 -3.87 -4.40
CA ILE A 154 9.97 -4.85 -3.90
C ILE A 154 8.63 -4.68 -4.63
N PHE A 155 8.11 -3.46 -4.78
CA PHE A 155 6.85 -3.20 -5.49
C PHE A 155 6.93 -3.55 -6.99
N LEU A 156 8.04 -3.24 -7.64
CA LEU A 156 8.26 -3.61 -9.04
C LEU A 156 8.30 -5.13 -9.21
N ARG A 157 9.00 -5.83 -8.31
CA ARG A 157 9.12 -7.29 -8.36
C ARG A 157 7.78 -7.99 -8.06
N SER A 158 6.97 -7.47 -7.14
CA SER A 158 5.70 -8.08 -6.77
C SER A 158 4.62 -7.95 -7.85
N THR A 159 4.71 -6.94 -8.72
CA THR A 159 3.76 -6.70 -9.82
C THR A 159 4.11 -7.44 -11.12
N MET A 160 5.40 -7.72 -11.37
CA MET A 160 5.86 -8.44 -12.57
C MET A 160 5.22 -9.83 -12.84
N PRO A 161 5.07 -10.75 -11.85
CA PRO A 161 4.52 -12.09 -12.12
C PRO A 161 3.00 -12.13 -12.33
N ILE A 162 2.30 -11.02 -12.13
CA ILE A 162 0.85 -10.92 -12.42
C ILE A 162 0.65 -10.89 -13.93
N TRP A 163 1.53 -10.21 -14.69
CA TRP A 163 1.41 -10.06 -16.14
C TRP A 163 1.77 -11.33 -16.90
N SER A 164 2.81 -12.06 -16.47
CA SER A 164 3.24 -13.29 -17.16
C SER A 164 2.26 -14.45 -17.07
N LYS A 165 1.25 -14.39 -16.18
CA LYS A 165 0.16 -15.38 -16.08
C LYS A 165 -1.15 -14.93 -16.73
N LEU A 166 -1.26 -13.65 -17.10
CA LEU A 166 -2.38 -13.13 -17.90
C LEU A 166 -2.17 -13.42 -19.40
N ASP A 167 -0.93 -13.64 -19.82
CA ASP A 167 -0.61 -13.98 -21.21
C ASP A 167 -0.86 -15.48 -21.50
N ALA A 168 -1.72 -15.69 -22.50
CA ALA A 168 -1.91 -16.88 -23.35
C ALA A 168 -2.89 -18.01 -22.94
N HIS A 169 -3.03 -18.45 -21.68
CA HIS A 169 -3.77 -19.72 -21.42
C HIS A 169 -5.14 -19.62 -20.73
N THR A 170 -5.43 -18.53 -20.00
CA THR A 170 -6.67 -18.45 -19.20
C THR A 170 -7.84 -17.81 -19.97
N VAL A 171 -7.56 -16.86 -20.87
CA VAL A 171 -8.59 -16.17 -21.68
C VAL A 171 -9.14 -17.08 -22.78
N THR A 172 -8.28 -17.86 -23.43
CA THR A 172 -8.66 -18.86 -24.45
C THR A 172 -9.46 -20.04 -23.87
N ALA A 173 -9.14 -20.49 -22.65
CA ALA A 173 -9.86 -21.58 -21.99
C ALA A 173 -11.32 -21.21 -21.64
N ASN A 174 -11.59 -19.95 -21.26
CA ASN A 174 -12.93 -19.47 -20.95
C ASN A 174 -13.77 -19.13 -22.21
N LEU A 175 -13.12 -18.74 -23.31
CA LEU A 175 -13.80 -18.54 -24.60
C LEU A 175 -14.13 -19.88 -25.29
N CYS A 176 -13.23 -20.88 -25.21
CA CYS A 176 -13.48 -22.21 -25.78
C CYS A 176 -14.49 -23.05 -24.98
N SER A 177 -14.65 -22.82 -23.67
CA SER A 177 -15.64 -23.53 -22.86
C SER A 177 -17.07 -23.02 -23.07
N GLY A 178 -17.25 -21.75 -23.45
CA GLY A 178 -18.54 -21.15 -23.85
C GLY A 178 -19.00 -21.49 -25.28
N GLY A 179 -18.10 -21.99 -26.13
CA GLY A 179 -18.40 -22.38 -27.51
C GLY A 179 -19.10 -23.74 -27.68
N ARG A 180 -19.23 -24.53 -26.61
CA ARG A 180 -19.82 -25.89 -26.67
C ARG A 180 -21.34 -25.94 -26.83
N ASN A 181 -22.03 -24.81 -26.89
CA ASN A 181 -23.49 -24.75 -27.13
C ASN A 181 -23.90 -24.22 -28.51
N LEU A 182 -22.97 -23.90 -29.41
CA LEU A 182 -23.32 -23.43 -30.77
C LEU A 182 -23.66 -24.57 -31.76
N SER A 183 -23.25 -25.80 -31.48
CA SER A 183 -23.63 -26.98 -32.28
C SER A 183 -25.06 -27.48 -32.00
N ALA A 184 -25.65 -27.12 -30.84
CA ALA A 184 -27.03 -27.44 -30.51
C ALA A 184 -28.05 -26.45 -31.13
N LEU A 185 -27.59 -25.25 -31.50
CA LEU A 185 -28.44 -24.22 -32.14
C LEU A 185 -28.51 -24.37 -33.67
N THR A 186 -27.53 -25.01 -34.30
CA THR A 186 -27.54 -25.28 -35.75
C THR A 186 -28.40 -26.49 -36.15
N SER A 187 -28.75 -27.38 -35.22
CA SER A 187 -29.66 -28.51 -35.49
C SER A 187 -31.15 -28.13 -35.38
N LEU A 188 -31.50 -27.06 -34.65
CA LEU A 188 -32.88 -26.56 -34.52
C LEU A 188 -33.35 -25.71 -35.70
N LEU A 189 -32.43 -25.16 -36.50
CA LEU A 189 -32.73 -24.34 -37.68
C LEU A 189 -32.80 -25.13 -39.00
N ARG A 190 -32.74 -26.48 -38.95
CA ARG A 190 -32.77 -27.36 -40.14
C ARG A 190 -33.98 -28.30 -40.17
N MET A 191 -35.01 -28.04 -39.35
CA MET A 191 -36.26 -28.81 -39.32
C MET A 191 -37.50 -28.03 -39.77
N GLU A 192 -37.34 -26.82 -40.33
CA GLU A 192 -38.42 -26.08 -40.99
C GLU A 192 -38.05 -25.74 -42.44
N THR A 193 -38.01 -26.77 -43.30
CA THR A 193 -38.28 -26.68 -44.74
C THR A 193 -38.83 -28.01 -45.22
#